data_AF-A0A2G7T8K4-F1
#
_entry.id   AF-A0A2G7T8K4-F1
#
_cell.length_a   1.000
_cell.length_b   1.000
_cell.length_c   1.000
_cell.angle_alpha   90.00
_cell.angle_beta   90.00
_cell.angle_gamma   90.00
#
_symmetry.space_group_name_H-M   'P 1'
#
loop_
_entity.id
_entity.type
_entity.pdbx_description
1 polymer ?
#
loop_
_entity_poly.entity_id
_entity_poly.type
_entity_poly.pdbx_seq_one_letter_code
_entity_poly.pdbx_strand_id
1 'polypeptide(L)' 'MQQDPGPQELVLVDVRVLAAVTIDGVRFQPDDVIEGVPEAISQAYAGSVDPHPDAVAYARSVGSPVKPFPGQAHAED' A
#
# COMPACT_ATOMS: atom_id res chain seq x y z
N MET A 1 -33.87 -9.89 4.98
CA MET A 1 -32.66 -9.66 5.80
C MET A 1 -31.66 -8.94 4.92
N GLN A 2 -31.67 -7.60 4.91
CA GLN A 2 -30.55 -6.83 4.35
C GLN A 2 -29.48 -6.82 5.45
N GLN A 3 -28.33 -7.42 5.18
CA GLN A 3 -27.17 -7.35 6.07
C GLN A 3 -26.51 -6.01 5.76
N ASP A 4 -26.59 -5.05 6.69
CA ASP A 4 -25.66 -3.93 6.72
C ASP A 4 -24.24 -4.49 6.79
N PRO A 5 -23.33 -4.13 5.87
CA PRO A 5 -21.92 -4.43 6.08
C PRO A 5 -21.49 -3.60 7.30
N GLY A 6 -21.13 -4.28 8.40
CA GLY A 6 -20.47 -3.64 9.54
C GLY A 6 -19.23 -2.87 9.09
N PRO A 7 -18.65 -2.00 9.94
CA PRO A 7 -17.45 -1.25 9.59
C PRO A 7 -16.39 -2.24 9.11
N GLN A 8 -16.06 -2.17 7.82
CA GLN A 8 -15.03 -3.01 7.23
C GLN A 8 -13.73 -2.56 7.88
N GLU A 9 -13.20 -3.39 8.77
CA GLU A 9 -11.91 -3.14 9.40
C GLU A 9 -10.89 -2.91 8.30
N LEU A 10 -10.32 -1.70 8.30
CA LEU A 10 -9.43 -1.27 7.25
C LEU A 10 -8.07 -1.92 7.52
N VAL A 11 -7.86 -3.09 6.94
CA VAL A 11 -6.59 -3.83 7.03
C VAL A 11 -5.53 -3.04 6.26
N LEU A 12 -4.46 -2.66 6.97
CA LEU A 12 -3.31 -1.96 6.40
C LEU A 12 -2.15 -2.92 6.21
N VAL A 13 -1.48 -2.81 5.05
CA VAL A 13 -0.30 -3.59 4.69
C VAL A 13 0.80 -2.69 4.17
N ASP A 14 2.05 -3.13 4.33
CA ASP A 14 3.18 -2.53 3.63
C ASP A 14 3.37 -3.26 2.29
N VAL A 15 3.77 -2.54 1.25
CA VAL A 15 4.02 -3.14 -0.07
C VAL A 15 5.34 -2.68 -0.66
N ARG A 16 6.03 -3.56 -1.38
CA ARG A 16 7.13 -3.18 -2.29
C ARG A 16 6.57 -2.87 -3.66
N VAL A 17 7.04 -1.82 -4.30
CA VAL A 17 6.70 -1.50 -5.69
C VAL A 17 7.54 -2.34 -6.64
N LEU A 18 6.89 -3.12 -7.51
CA LEU A 18 7.53 -3.95 -8.53
C LEU A 18 7.77 -3.17 -9.83
N ALA A 19 6.84 -2.29 -10.18
CA ALA A 19 6.90 -1.45 -11.37
C ALA A 19 6.37 -0.05 -11.05
N ALA A 20 6.92 0.97 -11.71
CA ALA A 20 6.56 2.35 -11.45
C ALA A 20 5.04 2.58 -11.59
N VAL A 21 4.39 2.95 -10.49
CA VAL A 21 2.92 2.99 -10.35
C VAL A 21 2.49 4.36 -9.85
N THR A 22 1.30 4.80 -10.26
CA THR A 22 0.68 6.03 -9.74
C THR A 22 -0.53 5.65 -8.90
N ILE A 23 -0.51 5.99 -7.61
CA ILE A 23 -1.58 5.73 -6.66
C ILE A 23 -1.97 7.06 -6.04
N ASP A 24 -3.26 7.41 -6.14
CA ASP A 24 -3.81 8.67 -5.62
C ASP A 24 -2.99 9.92 -6.03
N GLY A 25 -2.63 9.99 -7.31
CA GLY A 25 -1.83 11.09 -7.88
C GLY A 25 -0.33 11.08 -7.53
N VAL A 26 0.13 10.20 -6.63
CA VAL A 26 1.55 10.07 -6.28
C VAL A 26 2.21 8.98 -7.12
N ARG A 27 3.33 9.33 -7.76
CA ARG A 27 4.17 8.40 -8.54
C ARG A 27 5.19 7.71 -7.64
N PHE A 28 5.11 6.39 -7.55
CA PHE A 28 6.10 5.54 -6.89
C PHE A 28 7.02 4.87 -7.92
N GLN A 29 8.28 4.68 -7.56
CA GLN A 29 9.31 4.05 -8.36
C GLN A 29 9.50 2.58 -7.95
N PRO A 30 10.05 1.72 -8.81
CA PRO A 30 10.41 0.36 -8.44
C PRO A 30 11.27 0.34 -7.18
N ASP A 31 11.04 -0.68 -6.37
CA ASP A 31 11.66 -0.92 -5.05
C ASP A 31 11.27 0.03 -3.92
N ASP A 32 10.55 1.13 -4.18
CA ASP A 32 9.93 1.91 -3.11
C ASP A 32 9.08 0.98 -2.20
N VAL A 33 9.14 1.23 -0.89
CA VAL A 33 8.19 0.65 0.07
C VAL A 33 7.12 1.67 0.35
N ILE A 34 5.85 1.27 0.20
CA ILE A 34 4.71 2.10 0.60
C ILE A 34 4.14 1.51 1.89
N GLU A 35 4.14 2.30 2.96
CA GLU A 35 3.63 1.89 4.27
C GLU A 35 2.15 2.25 4.43
N GLY A 36 1.42 1.39 5.14
CA GLY A 36 0.03 1.67 5.52
C GLY A 36 -0.92 1.76 4.31
N VAL A 37 -0.75 0.89 3.33
CA VAL A 37 -1.65 0.77 2.18
C VAL A 37 -2.87 -0.05 2.58
N PRO A 38 -4.12 0.40 2.31
CA PRO A 38 -5.29 -0.44 2.51
C PRO A 38 -5.20 -1.72 1.66
N GLU A 39 -5.50 -2.88 2.24
CA GLU A 39 -5.35 -4.18 1.56
C GLU A 39 -6.11 -4.20 0.21
N ALA A 40 -7.33 -3.67 0.16
CA ALA A 40 -8.11 -3.56 -1.06
C ALA A 40 -7.41 -2.74 -2.17
N ILE A 41 -6.64 -1.71 -1.79
CA ILE A 41 -5.82 -0.93 -2.73
C ILE A 41 -4.63 -1.77 -3.20
N SER A 42 -3.94 -2.48 -2.31
CA SER A 42 -2.85 -3.39 -2.71
C SER A 42 -3.32 -4.45 -3.72
N GLN A 43 -4.52 -4.99 -3.52
CA GLN A 43 -5.17 -5.94 -4.44
C GLN A 43 -5.53 -5.30 -5.79
N ALA A 44 -6.04 -4.06 -5.79
CA ALA A 44 -6.35 -3.32 -7.02
C ALA A 44 -5.12 -3.04 -7.88
N TYR A 45 -3.94 -2.94 -7.27
CA TYR A 45 -2.65 -2.73 -7.94
C TYR A 45 -1.79 -4.01 -8.02
N ALA A 46 -2.40 -5.19 -7.89
CA ALA A 46 -1.70 -6.48 -8.01
C ALA A 46 -0.86 -6.54 -9.30
N GLY A 47 0.40 -6.97 -9.16
CA GLY A 47 1.38 -7.01 -10.25
C GLY A 47 2.20 -5.73 -10.42
N SER A 48 1.76 -4.60 -9.86
CA SER A 48 2.57 -3.38 -9.72
C SER A 48 3.17 -3.24 -8.32
N VAL A 49 2.55 -3.88 -7.33
CA VAL A 49 3.02 -3.93 -5.94
C VAL A 49 3.03 -5.37 -5.43
N ASP A 50 3.85 -5.64 -4.41
CA ASP A 50 3.99 -6.93 -3.72
C ASP A 50 3.85 -6.73 -2.20
N PRO A 51 2.75 -7.20 -1.59
CA PRO A 51 2.54 -7.14 -0.14
C PRO A 51 3.26 -8.26 0.64
N HIS A 52 3.99 -9.16 -0.04
CA HIS A 52 4.62 -10.27 0.66
C HIS A 52 5.69 -9.75 1.65
N PRO A 53 5.70 -10.24 2.92
CA PRO A 53 6.62 -9.74 3.95
C PRO A 53 8.09 -9.79 3.52
N ASP A 54 8.50 -10.84 2.80
CA ASP A 54 9.89 -10.97 2.31
C ASP A 54 10.23 -9.93 1.23
N ALA A 55 9.27 -9.54 0.38
CA ALA A 55 9.49 -8.52 -0.64
C ALA A 55 9.71 -7.15 0.02
N VAL A 56 8.89 -6.83 1.02
CA VAL A 56 9.03 -5.60 1.84
C VAL A 56 10.34 -5.62 2.62
N ALA A 57 10.67 -6.73 3.29
CA ALA A 57 11.91 -6.88 4.04
C ALA A 57 13.15 -6.76 3.14
N TYR A 58 13.11 -7.35 1.94
CA TYR A 58 14.17 -7.22 0.96
C TYR A 58 14.39 -5.75 0.56
N ALA A 59 13.33 -5.03 0.17
CA ALA A 59 13.42 -3.62 -0.20
C ALA A 59 13.99 -2.76 0.94
N ARG A 60 13.53 -2.99 2.18
CA ARG A 60 14.10 -2.34 3.37
C ARG A 60 15.59 -2.67 3.56
N SER A 61 15.98 -3.92 3.36
CA SER A 61 17.37 -4.37 3.56
C SER A 61 18.37 -3.76 2.57
N VAL A 62 17.93 -3.45 1.35
CA VAL A 62 18.78 -2.81 0.32
C VAL A 62 18.76 -1.28 0.41
N GLY A 63 18.05 -0.71 1.38
CA GLY A 63 17.99 0.73 1.62
C GLY A 63 17.03 1.47 0.68
N SER A 64 16.02 0.78 0.14
CA SER A 64 15.01 1.44 -0.70
C SER A 64 14.26 2.53 0.07
N PRO A 65 13.79 3.59 -0.63
CA PRO A 65 12.97 4.62 -0.01
C PRO A 65 11.68 4.04 0.56
N VAL A 66 11.33 4.48 1.77
CA VAL A 66 10.07 4.17 2.44
C VAL A 66 9.19 5.42 2.41
N LYS A 67 7.95 5.28 1.97
CA LYS A 67 7.02 6.39 1.76
C LYS A 67 5.64 6.05 2.36
N PRO A 68 4.95 7.00 3.01
CA PRO A 68 3.60 6.76 3.49
C PRO A 68 2.61 6.68 2.32
N PHE A 69 1.53 5.91 2.50
CA PHE A 69 0.40 5.93 1.57
C PHE A 69 -0.28 7.32 1.58
N PRO A 70 -0.44 7.99 0.41
CA PRO A 70 -0.95 9.37 0.32
C PRO A 70 -2.36 9.55 0.89
N GLY A 71 -3.20 8.51 0.83
CA GLY A 71 -4.56 8.54 1.36
C GLY A 71 -4.68 8.46 2.88
N GLN A 72 -3.57 8.49 3.64
CA GLN A 72 -3.60 8.63 5.11
C GLN A 72 -3.86 10.07 5.57
N ALA A 73 -3.77 11.07 4.67
CA ALA A 73 -4.01 12.47 5.00
C ALA A 73 -5.45 12.90 4.68
N HIS A 74 -6.43 12.49 5.50
CA HIS A 74 -7.58 13.30 5.95
C HIS A 74 -8.56 12.45 6.75
N ALA A 75 -8.32 12.38 8.06
CA ALA A 75 -9.37 12.29 9.07
C ALA A 75 -8.97 13.24 10.20
N GLU A 76 -8.78 14.52 9.87
CA GLU A 76 -8.73 15.60 10.86
C GLU A 76 -9.79 16.63 10.45
N ASP A 77 -10.58 16.99 11.45
CA ASP A 77 -11.84 17.76 11.53
C ASP A 77 -11.82 19.14 10.82
#